data_AF-A0A956K2T6-F1
#
_entry.id   AF-A0A956K2T6-F1
#
_cell.length_a   1.000
_cell.length_b   1.000
_cell.length_c   1.000
_cell.angle_alpha   90.00
_cell.angle_beta   90.00
_cell.angle_gamma   90.00
#
_symmetry.space_group_name_H-M   'P 1'
#
loop_
_entity.id
_entity.type
_entity.pdbx_description
1 polymer ?
#
loop_
_entity_poly.entity_id
_entity_poly.type
_entity_poly.pdbx_seq_one_letter_code
_entity_poly.pdbx_strand_id
1 'polypeptide(L)'
;MHRCSPHLSRLATLLCCAAPALAACTTLADDDHADPATCDGKCDGPGDARDRARPDEGIVARLLADAGRDGTIDADEARALGAFAKAATGRDARVAAVLTELAATDPRVTADAAAVLTAAAAGDRPGDVPLANDVYRVEVGSSPFLEDDALYLVGDGRVDGDTGLLGHSRGYAAKRDGVLFTRHGSFAPAHPLTTSAADTQALRAQGPDVALDHAAVIGGVTLSPFATFSATAHSPAYYDPGSSTPGWAGICQGWTHNALDDRLSLLVDPPGADGSRGLWIFGEWISRADLGNAMMGASFSLGIADSTTIDSFVSPEKLVKALAQYVLRSGLGLRVDIWNDSHNASGTYNPQIWNQPVVGASVEVAAVTTAVRDAVLAHAAADPHAYTPLPADAAVKRVRAIGVWGAETSDAWEREPRFRSSEWNMYLVTAADGRVIRGYMAYDLVAAGVTGLPVTTSDGLPDYMAVPRHAFTDAAFADAPLAVLDPSNPEGARFRFVVGTVLARGIPEPTRAAFEAEALGGDDVDPAQLAARYPGIANAYAPAQWDRVFADRLGPGADFGAVWAD
;
A
#
# COMPACT_ATOMS: atom_id res chain seq x y z
N MET A 1 3.23 -21.29 -47.77
CA MET A 1 2.26 -21.90 -46.85
C MET A 1 3.00 -22.33 -45.58
N HIS A 2 3.18 -21.40 -44.64
CA HIS A 2 3.41 -21.69 -43.23
C HIS A 2 2.53 -20.71 -42.45
N ARG A 3 1.77 -21.25 -41.50
CA ARG A 3 0.70 -20.57 -40.76
C ARG A 3 1.33 -19.81 -39.59
N CYS A 4 1.17 -18.49 -39.56
CA CYS A 4 1.41 -17.69 -38.35
C CYS A 4 0.25 -17.88 -37.36
N SER A 5 0.59 -18.00 -36.07
CA SER A 5 -0.35 -18.14 -34.97
C SER A 5 -1.08 -16.82 -34.70
N PRO A 6 -2.43 -16.79 -34.61
CA PRO A 6 -3.23 -15.56 -34.61
C PRO A 6 -3.52 -14.95 -33.22
N HIS A 7 -2.83 -15.38 -32.16
CA HIS A 7 -3.32 -15.12 -30.78
C HIS A 7 -2.92 -13.77 -30.16
N LEU A 8 -1.85 -13.08 -30.59
CA LEU A 8 -1.45 -11.77 -30.02
C LEU A 8 -2.05 -10.54 -30.72
N SER A 9 -2.65 -10.71 -31.90
CA SER A 9 -3.23 -9.59 -32.66
C SER A 9 -4.57 -9.09 -32.10
N ARG A 10 -5.24 -9.87 -31.22
CA ARG A 10 -6.57 -9.50 -30.69
C ARG A 10 -6.53 -8.53 -29.52
N LEU A 11 -5.55 -8.64 -28.62
CA LEU A 11 -5.35 -7.68 -27.52
C LEU A 11 -5.09 -6.25 -28.03
N ALA A 12 -4.24 -6.11 -29.05
CA ALA A 12 -3.94 -4.81 -29.66
C ALA A 12 -5.12 -4.21 -30.46
N THR A 13 -6.06 -5.04 -30.96
CA THR A 13 -7.21 -4.56 -31.74
C THR A 13 -8.36 -4.09 -30.83
N LEU A 14 -8.47 -4.62 -29.61
CA LEU A 14 -9.48 -4.21 -28.62
C LEU A 14 -9.21 -2.81 -28.03
N LEU A 15 -7.95 -2.35 -28.03
CA LEU A 15 -7.56 -1.00 -27.60
C LEU A 15 -8.01 0.13 -28.55
N CYS A 16 -8.46 -0.19 -29.77
CA CYS A 16 -8.71 0.82 -30.81
C CYS A 16 -10.18 0.95 -31.28
N CYS A 17 -11.13 0.13 -30.82
CA CYS A 17 -12.49 0.12 -31.38
C CYS A 17 -13.58 -0.14 -30.32
N ALA A 18 -13.98 0.93 -29.61
CA ALA A 18 -15.24 0.96 -28.85
C ALA A 18 -15.90 2.35 -28.90
N ALA A 19 -16.47 2.69 -30.05
CA ALA A 19 -17.62 3.60 -30.23
C ALA A 19 -18.21 3.30 -31.63
N PRO A 20 -19.55 3.19 -31.82
CA PRO A 20 -20.47 4.31 -31.53
C PRO A 20 -21.89 3.94 -31.07
N ALA A 21 -22.56 4.84 -30.35
CA ALA A 21 -24.01 5.01 -30.44
C ALA A 21 -24.45 6.41 -29.93
N LEU A 22 -24.69 7.31 -30.88
CA LEU A 22 -25.77 8.31 -30.96
C LEU A 22 -26.31 8.91 -29.64
N ALA A 23 -25.92 10.15 -29.35
CA ALA A 23 -26.77 11.10 -28.64
C ALA A 23 -27.03 12.29 -29.58
N ALA A 24 -28.28 12.44 -30.02
CA ALA A 24 -28.73 13.56 -30.81
C ALA A 24 -28.77 14.82 -29.93
N CYS A 25 -28.06 15.87 -30.35
CA CYS A 25 -28.19 17.20 -29.76
C CYS A 25 -29.57 17.76 -30.09
N THR A 26 -30.41 17.93 -29.07
CA THR A 26 -31.50 18.89 -29.10
C THR A 26 -30.93 20.28 -28.82
N THR A 27 -31.01 21.14 -29.83
CA THR A 27 -30.74 22.57 -29.73
C THR A 27 -31.78 23.25 -28.83
N LEU A 28 -31.34 23.89 -27.76
CA LEU A 28 -32.08 25.01 -27.18
C LEU A 28 -31.30 26.29 -27.50
N ALA A 29 -32.01 27.14 -28.22
CA ALA A 29 -31.64 28.51 -28.52
C ALA A 29 -31.79 29.37 -27.25
N ASP A 30 -30.89 30.34 -27.15
CA ASP A 30 -30.95 31.61 -26.41
C ASP A 30 -29.68 31.78 -25.56
N ASP A 31 -28.69 32.47 -26.11
CA ASP A 31 -28.21 33.70 -25.48
C ASP A 31 -27.25 34.48 -26.39
N ASP A 32 -27.47 35.79 -26.33
CA ASP A 32 -26.98 36.84 -27.20
C ASP A 32 -25.49 37.16 -27.08
N HIS A 33 -25.00 37.84 -28.11
CA HIS A 33 -23.69 38.48 -28.23
C HIS A 33 -23.22 39.28 -27.00
N ALA A 34 -22.03 38.96 -26.49
CA ALA A 34 -21.19 39.92 -25.77
C ALA A 34 -19.68 39.64 -25.92
N ASP A 35 -18.98 40.66 -26.46
CA ASP A 35 -17.58 41.08 -26.27
C ASP A 35 -16.38 40.16 -26.65
N PRO A 36 -15.58 40.51 -27.68
CA PRO A 36 -14.32 39.83 -28.00
C PRO A 36 -13.15 40.07 -27.00
N ALA A 37 -13.33 40.88 -25.95
CA ALA A 37 -12.26 41.23 -25.02
C ALA A 37 -12.11 40.28 -23.79
N THR A 38 -12.89 39.20 -23.69
CA THR A 38 -12.84 38.25 -22.55
C THR A 38 -12.11 36.93 -22.80
N CYS A 39 -11.38 36.77 -23.91
CA CYS A 39 -10.49 35.61 -24.11
C CYS A 39 -9.09 35.85 -23.53
N ASP A 40 -9.01 36.06 -22.21
CA ASP A 40 -7.76 35.94 -21.45
C ASP A 40 -7.61 34.47 -21.01
N GLY A 41 -6.83 33.69 -21.76
CA GLY A 41 -6.21 32.46 -21.24
C GLY A 41 -6.98 31.13 -21.31
N LYS A 42 -7.95 30.94 -22.21
CA LYS A 42 -8.53 29.60 -22.46
C LYS A 42 -8.80 29.35 -23.94
N CYS A 43 -7.72 29.14 -24.68
CA CYS A 43 -7.75 28.43 -25.96
C CYS A 43 -6.76 27.27 -25.86
N ASP A 44 -7.11 26.25 -25.07
CA ASP A 44 -6.54 24.92 -25.27
C ASP A 44 -7.13 24.43 -26.59
N GLY A 45 -6.37 24.59 -27.68
CA GLY A 45 -6.63 23.83 -28.88
C GLY A 45 -6.63 22.33 -28.55
N PRO A 46 -7.27 21.47 -29.35
CA PRO A 46 -7.18 20.03 -29.17
C PRO A 46 -5.74 19.60 -29.49
N GLY A 47 -4.87 19.72 -28.48
CA GLY A 47 -3.58 19.05 -28.44
C GLY A 47 -3.85 17.56 -28.54
N ASP A 48 -3.22 16.94 -29.54
CA ASP A 48 -3.39 15.56 -29.94
C ASP A 48 -3.35 14.63 -28.71
N ALA A 49 -4.51 14.06 -28.36
CA ALA A 49 -4.74 13.17 -27.24
C ALA A 49 -4.22 11.75 -27.54
N ARG A 50 -2.98 11.64 -28.00
CA ARG A 50 -2.32 10.33 -28.18
C ARG A 50 -1.80 9.86 -26.84
N ASP A 51 -2.68 9.17 -26.16
CA ASP A 51 -2.39 7.93 -25.43
C ASP A 51 -1.15 7.97 -24.54
N ARG A 52 -1.16 8.91 -23.58
CA ARG A 52 -0.38 8.72 -22.35
C ARG A 52 -0.97 7.49 -21.67
N ALA A 53 -0.31 6.35 -21.80
CA ALA A 53 -0.66 5.12 -21.11
C ALA A 53 -1.06 5.44 -19.67
N ARG A 54 -2.26 5.00 -19.28
CA ARG A 54 -2.85 5.34 -17.99
C ARG A 54 -1.98 4.70 -16.90
N PRO A 55 -1.58 5.44 -15.85
CA PRO A 55 -0.62 4.97 -14.85
C PRO A 55 -0.99 3.61 -14.24
N ASP A 56 -2.28 3.35 -14.04
CA ASP A 56 -2.77 2.07 -13.51
C ASP A 56 -2.55 0.90 -14.49
N GLU A 57 -2.72 1.12 -15.79
CA GLU A 57 -2.42 0.12 -16.83
C GLU A 57 -0.90 -0.11 -16.96
N GLY A 58 -0.10 0.94 -16.80
CA GLY A 58 1.37 0.84 -16.80
C GLY A 58 1.91 0.06 -15.59
N ILE A 59 1.31 0.26 -14.41
CA ILE A 59 1.67 -0.51 -13.21
C ILE A 59 1.17 -1.96 -13.34
N VAL A 60 -0.04 -2.20 -13.84
CA VAL A 60 -0.50 -3.58 -14.14
C VAL A 60 0.43 -4.24 -15.15
N ALA A 61 0.79 -3.57 -16.24
CA ALA A 61 1.71 -4.11 -17.24
C ALA A 61 3.08 -4.42 -16.64
N ARG A 62 3.60 -3.56 -15.76
CA ARG A 62 4.83 -3.83 -15.01
C ARG A 62 4.67 -5.03 -14.09
N LEU A 63 3.61 -5.10 -13.29
CA LEU A 63 3.32 -6.23 -12.41
C LEU A 63 3.13 -7.53 -13.20
N LEU A 64 2.62 -7.47 -14.43
CA LEU A 64 2.49 -8.61 -15.35
C LEU A 64 3.78 -8.99 -16.07
N ALA A 65 4.71 -8.06 -16.23
CA ALA A 65 6.06 -8.35 -16.68
C ALA A 65 6.90 -8.97 -15.55
N ASP A 66 6.59 -8.60 -14.30
CA ASP A 66 7.20 -9.16 -13.11
C ASP A 66 6.61 -10.55 -12.76
N ALA A 67 5.27 -10.68 -12.81
CA ALA A 67 4.56 -11.95 -12.66
C ALA A 67 4.78 -12.85 -13.89
N GLY A 68 5.25 -14.06 -13.66
CA GLY A 68 5.57 -15.00 -14.73
C GLY A 68 6.85 -14.72 -15.50
N ARG A 69 7.84 -14.13 -14.82
CA ARG A 69 9.25 -14.14 -15.27
C ARG A 69 9.81 -15.54 -15.48
N ASP A 70 9.29 -16.52 -14.75
CA ASP A 70 9.65 -17.93 -14.92
C ASP A 70 8.86 -18.62 -16.06
N GLY A 71 7.99 -17.87 -16.73
CA GLY A 71 7.12 -18.34 -17.81
C GLY A 71 5.72 -18.78 -17.34
N THR A 72 5.38 -18.63 -16.06
CA THR A 72 4.08 -19.03 -15.51
C THR A 72 3.54 -18.01 -14.51
N ILE A 73 2.26 -17.66 -14.57
CA ILE A 73 1.58 -16.87 -13.55
C ILE A 73 0.84 -17.81 -12.61
N ASP A 74 1.31 -17.95 -11.38
CA ASP A 74 0.70 -18.80 -10.37
C ASP A 74 -0.35 -18.07 -9.51
N ALA A 75 -0.97 -18.80 -8.56
CA ALA A 75 -2.04 -18.27 -7.73
C ALA A 75 -1.58 -17.18 -6.75
N ASP A 76 -0.30 -17.18 -6.35
CA ASP A 76 0.26 -16.18 -5.45
C ASP A 76 0.54 -14.87 -6.22
N GLU A 77 1.15 -14.97 -7.40
CA GLU A 77 1.35 -13.83 -8.30
C GLU A 77 0.01 -13.22 -8.76
N ALA A 78 -0.97 -14.07 -9.08
CA ALA A 78 -2.32 -13.65 -9.40
C ALA A 78 -3.03 -12.97 -8.23
N ARG A 79 -2.76 -13.38 -6.98
CA ARG A 79 -3.29 -12.70 -5.79
C ARG A 79 -2.70 -11.31 -5.63
N ALA A 80 -1.39 -11.15 -5.86
CA ALA A 80 -0.73 -9.85 -5.86
C ALA A 80 -1.30 -8.92 -6.96
N LEU A 81 -1.47 -9.44 -8.18
CA LEU A 81 -2.11 -8.73 -9.30
C LEU A 81 -3.57 -8.36 -8.99
N GLY A 82 -4.33 -9.29 -8.42
CA GLY A 82 -5.72 -9.11 -8.06
C GLY A 82 -5.93 -8.08 -6.94
N ALA A 83 -5.04 -8.07 -5.93
CA ALA A 83 -5.04 -7.07 -4.86
C ALA A 83 -4.81 -5.66 -5.42
N PHE A 84 -3.84 -5.49 -6.32
CA PHE A 84 -3.58 -4.23 -7.02
C PHE A 84 -4.82 -3.75 -7.77
N ALA A 85 -5.36 -4.64 -8.59
CA ALA A 85 -6.46 -4.32 -9.47
C ALA A 85 -7.75 -4.04 -8.71
N LYS A 86 -8.04 -4.70 -7.58
CA LYS A 86 -9.29 -4.48 -6.82
C LYS A 86 -9.45 -3.05 -6.30
N ALA A 87 -8.37 -2.41 -5.86
CA ALA A 87 -8.39 -1.00 -5.46
C ALA A 87 -8.75 -0.09 -6.65
N ALA A 88 -8.37 -0.49 -7.87
CA ALA A 88 -8.72 0.17 -9.11
C ALA A 88 -10.09 -0.26 -9.68
N THR A 89 -10.52 -1.54 -9.61
CA THR A 89 -11.75 -2.06 -10.23
C THR A 89 -13.02 -1.58 -9.54
N GLY A 90 -12.95 -1.21 -8.26
CA GLY A 90 -14.02 -0.46 -7.59
C GLY A 90 -14.28 0.93 -8.21
N ARG A 91 -13.41 1.40 -9.11
CA ARG A 91 -13.47 2.72 -9.75
C ARG A 91 -13.22 2.68 -11.29
N ASP A 92 -12.65 1.60 -11.85
CA ASP A 92 -12.22 1.50 -13.24
C ASP A 92 -12.56 0.13 -13.88
N ALA A 93 -13.53 0.14 -14.79
CA ALA A 93 -13.97 -1.04 -15.55
C ALA A 93 -12.90 -1.61 -16.51
N ARG A 94 -11.88 -0.84 -16.87
CA ARG A 94 -10.82 -1.27 -17.79
C ARG A 94 -9.85 -2.23 -17.12
N VAL A 95 -9.49 -1.97 -15.86
CA VAL A 95 -8.65 -2.87 -15.08
C VAL A 95 -9.34 -4.23 -14.93
N ALA A 96 -10.65 -4.24 -14.65
CA ALA A 96 -11.43 -5.47 -14.60
C ALA A 96 -11.43 -6.22 -15.95
N ALA A 97 -11.53 -5.50 -17.07
CA ALA A 97 -11.43 -6.09 -18.40
C ALA A 97 -10.05 -6.71 -18.67
N VAL A 98 -8.96 -6.02 -18.30
CA VAL A 98 -7.58 -6.54 -18.45
C VAL A 98 -7.39 -7.82 -17.65
N LEU A 99 -7.81 -7.85 -16.38
CA LEU A 99 -7.71 -9.06 -15.56
C LEU A 99 -8.53 -10.22 -16.15
N THR A 100 -9.74 -9.95 -16.61
CA THR A 100 -10.62 -10.95 -17.22
C THR A 100 -9.99 -11.53 -18.49
N GLU A 101 -9.43 -10.68 -19.34
CA GLU A 101 -8.76 -11.10 -20.57
C GLU A 101 -7.49 -11.90 -20.27
N LEU A 102 -6.67 -11.45 -19.32
CA LEU A 102 -5.47 -12.15 -18.87
C LEU A 102 -5.82 -13.55 -18.36
N ALA A 103 -6.80 -13.66 -17.46
CA ALA A 103 -7.26 -14.93 -16.91
C ALA A 103 -7.75 -15.91 -17.99
N ALA A 104 -8.36 -15.39 -19.06
CA ALA A 104 -8.96 -16.19 -20.11
C ALA A 104 -7.98 -16.58 -21.23
N THR A 105 -6.96 -15.76 -21.50
CA THR A 105 -6.20 -15.84 -22.76
C THR A 105 -4.69 -15.96 -22.60
N ASP A 106 -4.11 -15.59 -21.47
CA ASP A 106 -2.65 -15.63 -21.30
C ASP A 106 -2.19 -17.06 -20.98
N PRO A 107 -1.37 -17.69 -21.85
CA PRO A 107 -0.93 -19.07 -21.67
C PRO A 107 0.00 -19.29 -20.48
N ARG A 108 0.54 -18.20 -19.88
CA ARG A 108 1.34 -18.28 -18.66
C ARG A 108 0.46 -18.55 -17.44
N VAL A 109 -0.80 -18.12 -17.46
CA VAL A 109 -1.69 -18.17 -16.29
C VAL A 109 -2.14 -19.60 -16.02
N THR A 110 -1.85 -20.09 -14.80
CA THR A 110 -2.33 -21.39 -14.33
C THR A 110 -3.84 -21.37 -14.06
N ALA A 111 -4.49 -22.53 -13.98
CA ALA A 111 -5.94 -22.59 -13.73
C ALA A 111 -6.35 -21.93 -12.41
N ASP A 112 -5.55 -22.11 -11.35
CA ASP A 112 -5.82 -21.51 -10.05
C ASP A 112 -5.61 -19.99 -10.09
N ALA A 113 -4.57 -19.52 -10.79
CA ALA A 113 -4.33 -18.10 -11.03
C ALA A 113 -5.48 -17.44 -11.81
N ALA A 114 -6.00 -18.11 -12.84
CA ALA A 114 -7.13 -17.61 -13.63
C ALA A 114 -8.39 -17.43 -12.76
N ALA A 115 -8.65 -18.34 -11.82
CA ALA A 115 -9.76 -18.22 -10.89
C ALA A 115 -9.59 -17.01 -9.95
N VAL A 116 -8.38 -16.79 -9.43
CA VAL A 116 -8.05 -15.63 -8.60
C VAL A 116 -8.24 -14.32 -9.37
N LEU A 117 -7.69 -14.22 -10.59
CA LEU A 117 -7.82 -13.02 -11.44
C LEU A 117 -9.26 -12.73 -11.82
N THR A 118 -10.05 -13.77 -12.10
CA THR A 118 -11.50 -13.63 -12.39
C THR A 118 -12.27 -13.10 -11.18
N ALA A 119 -11.98 -13.61 -9.98
CA ALA A 119 -12.58 -13.11 -8.73
C ALA A 119 -12.19 -11.64 -8.48
N ALA A 120 -10.91 -11.30 -8.65
CA ALA A 120 -10.44 -9.93 -8.50
C ALA A 120 -11.06 -8.96 -9.53
N ALA A 121 -11.27 -9.42 -10.77
CA ALA A 121 -11.96 -8.64 -11.81
C ALA A 121 -13.42 -8.35 -11.44
N ALA A 122 -14.08 -9.26 -10.72
CA ALA A 122 -15.43 -9.07 -10.19
C ALA A 122 -15.47 -8.20 -8.92
N GLY A 123 -14.31 -7.85 -8.36
CA GLY A 123 -14.20 -7.12 -7.09
C GLY A 123 -14.30 -8.01 -5.85
N ASP A 124 -14.35 -9.33 -6.01
CA ASP A 124 -14.34 -10.29 -4.91
C ASP A 124 -12.92 -10.46 -4.37
N ARG A 125 -12.77 -10.65 -3.05
CA ARG A 125 -11.49 -11.04 -2.42
C ARG A 125 -11.59 -12.51 -2.02
N PRO A 126 -10.64 -13.37 -2.43
CA PRO A 126 -10.50 -14.69 -1.83
C PRO A 126 -10.35 -14.55 -0.30
N GLY A 127 -11.21 -15.23 0.47
CA GLY A 127 -11.14 -15.22 1.93
C GLY A 127 -11.93 -14.11 2.65
N ASP A 128 -12.67 -13.25 1.93
CA ASP A 128 -13.54 -12.25 2.58
C ASP A 128 -14.53 -12.94 3.53
N VAL A 129 -14.42 -12.59 4.81
CA VAL A 129 -15.33 -13.06 5.83
C VAL A 129 -16.56 -12.14 5.82
N PRO A 130 -17.78 -12.69 5.69
CA PRO A 130 -18.97 -11.87 5.78
C PRO A 130 -19.13 -11.28 7.19
N LEU A 131 -19.62 -10.03 7.29
CA LEU A 131 -19.91 -9.42 8.59
C LEU A 131 -20.90 -10.22 9.41
N ALA A 132 -21.74 -11.05 8.76
CA ALA A 132 -22.65 -11.98 9.40
C ALA A 132 -22.21 -13.41 9.07
N ASN A 133 -21.91 -14.19 10.12
CA ASN A 133 -21.53 -15.59 10.04
C ASN A 133 -22.04 -16.34 11.30
N ASP A 134 -21.73 -17.62 11.42
CA ASP A 134 -22.21 -18.47 12.53
C ASP A 134 -21.58 -18.12 13.89
N VAL A 135 -20.53 -17.30 13.92
CA VAL A 135 -19.81 -16.90 15.13
C VAL A 135 -20.25 -15.50 15.58
N TYR A 136 -20.25 -14.53 14.66
CA TYR A 136 -20.64 -13.15 14.96
C TYR A 136 -21.41 -12.49 13.81
N ARG A 137 -22.08 -11.38 14.15
CA ARG A 137 -22.68 -10.45 13.19
C ARG A 137 -22.30 -9.01 13.53
N VAL A 138 -21.82 -8.25 12.55
CA VAL A 138 -21.60 -6.79 12.66
C VAL A 138 -22.60 -6.07 11.77
N GLU A 139 -23.40 -5.19 12.37
CA GLU A 139 -24.23 -4.22 11.66
C GLU A 139 -23.47 -2.90 11.60
N VAL A 140 -23.13 -2.43 10.40
CA VAL A 140 -22.38 -1.18 10.20
C VAL A 140 -23.34 0.00 10.29
N GLY A 141 -22.96 0.98 11.09
CA GLY A 141 -23.66 2.24 11.23
C GLY A 141 -23.44 3.18 10.05
N SER A 142 -23.85 4.42 10.25
CA SER A 142 -23.69 5.51 9.27
C SER A 142 -22.42 6.34 9.49
N SER A 143 -21.86 6.27 10.71
CA SER A 143 -20.64 6.96 11.09
C SER A 143 -19.41 6.28 10.47
N PRO A 144 -18.35 7.03 10.13
CA PRO A 144 -17.05 6.43 9.84
C PRO A 144 -16.36 5.87 11.09
N PHE A 145 -16.87 6.18 12.28
CA PHE A 145 -16.38 5.70 13.56
C PHE A 145 -17.19 4.50 14.08
N LEU A 146 -16.59 3.67 14.93
CA LEU A 146 -17.16 2.37 15.35
C LEU A 146 -18.29 2.45 16.41
N GLU A 147 -18.65 3.65 16.87
CA GLU A 147 -19.61 3.86 17.96
C GLU A 147 -21.04 3.45 17.60
N ASP A 148 -21.49 3.68 16.36
CA ASP A 148 -22.86 3.35 15.94
C ASP A 148 -22.98 1.97 15.30
N ASP A 149 -21.87 1.29 15.05
CA ASP A 149 -21.85 -0.14 14.71
C ASP A 149 -22.43 -0.99 15.85
N ALA A 150 -23.09 -2.09 15.52
CA ALA A 150 -23.55 -3.07 16.49
C ALA A 150 -22.89 -4.44 16.25
N LEU A 151 -22.25 -4.98 17.30
CA LEU A 151 -21.69 -6.32 17.30
C LEU A 151 -22.67 -7.28 17.98
N TYR A 152 -22.89 -8.44 17.39
CA TYR A 152 -23.68 -9.54 17.94
C TYR A 152 -22.82 -10.79 17.96
N LEU A 153 -22.85 -11.53 19.08
CA LEU A 153 -22.21 -12.83 19.20
C LEU A 153 -23.28 -13.91 18.99
N VAL A 154 -23.21 -14.57 17.85
CA VAL A 154 -24.28 -15.46 17.36
C VAL A 154 -24.07 -16.89 17.87
N GLY A 155 -22.83 -17.38 17.82
CA GLY A 155 -22.49 -18.75 18.16
C GLY A 155 -21.08 -18.89 18.68
N ASP A 156 -20.76 -20.10 19.13
CA ASP A 156 -19.40 -20.46 19.50
C ASP A 156 -18.65 -20.90 18.24
N GLY A 157 -17.37 -20.55 18.13
CA GLY A 157 -16.55 -20.90 16.98
C GLY A 157 -15.40 -19.94 16.78
N ARG A 158 -14.74 -20.08 15.63
CA ARG A 158 -13.58 -19.27 15.25
C ARG A 158 -13.71 -18.87 13.79
N VAL A 159 -13.34 -17.62 13.52
CA VAL A 159 -13.26 -17.07 12.18
C VAL A 159 -11.87 -16.49 12.00
N ASP A 160 -11.20 -16.89 10.92
CA ASP A 160 -9.86 -16.47 10.55
C ASP A 160 -9.90 -15.79 9.18
N GLY A 161 -8.96 -14.88 8.95
CA GLY A 161 -8.78 -14.27 7.64
C GLY A 161 -7.56 -13.35 7.62
N ASP A 162 -7.07 -13.12 6.42
CA ASP A 162 -6.00 -12.16 6.15
C ASP A 162 -6.38 -11.25 5.00
N THR A 163 -5.68 -10.13 4.93
CA THR A 163 -5.90 -9.10 3.91
C THR A 163 -5.27 -9.45 2.57
N GLY A 164 -4.43 -10.48 2.51
CA GLY A 164 -3.48 -10.75 1.43
C GLY A 164 -2.29 -9.77 1.37
N LEU A 165 -2.30 -8.69 2.15
CA LEU A 165 -1.24 -7.68 2.14
C LEU A 165 0.05 -8.29 2.69
N LEU A 166 1.17 -8.00 2.03
CA LEU A 166 2.49 -8.51 2.45
C LEU A 166 2.97 -7.90 3.77
N GLY A 167 2.30 -6.83 4.26
CA GLY A 167 2.61 -6.16 5.53
C GLY A 167 4.09 -5.83 5.64
N HIS A 168 4.70 -5.40 4.53
CA HIS A 168 6.14 -5.49 4.32
C HIS A 168 6.93 -4.94 5.50
N SER A 169 7.65 -5.81 6.20
CA SER A 169 8.58 -5.44 7.25
C SER A 169 9.77 -4.76 6.59
N ARG A 170 9.86 -3.45 6.71
CA ARG A 170 11.12 -2.79 6.42
C ARG A 170 11.97 -2.76 7.66
N GLY A 171 13.26 -2.74 7.37
CA GLY A 171 14.20 -2.04 8.20
C GLY A 171 13.62 -0.75 8.79
N TYR A 172 13.35 -0.75 10.08
CA TYR A 172 13.29 0.48 10.83
C TYR A 172 14.40 0.37 11.87
N ALA A 173 15.57 0.93 11.56
CA ALA A 173 16.54 1.18 12.60
C ALA A 173 16.27 2.58 13.18
N ALA A 174 16.38 2.68 14.51
CA ALA A 174 16.16 3.91 15.27
C ALA A 174 16.93 5.08 14.63
N LYS A 175 16.40 6.31 14.78
CA LYS A 175 16.98 7.56 14.19
C LYS A 175 18.50 7.70 14.35
N ARG A 176 19.09 7.06 15.37
CA ARG A 176 20.51 7.12 15.71
C ARG A 176 21.42 6.12 14.95
N ASP A 177 20.92 4.92 14.65
CA ASP A 177 21.74 3.80 14.13
C ASP A 177 21.17 3.26 12.79
N GLY A 178 20.26 4.01 12.16
CA GLY A 178 19.60 3.69 10.89
C GLY A 178 20.53 3.59 9.69
N VAL A 179 20.43 2.51 8.92
CA VAL A 179 21.14 2.36 7.63
C VAL A 179 20.55 3.29 6.57
N LEU A 180 19.36 3.85 6.83
CA LEU A 180 18.73 5.03 6.22
C LEU A 180 19.71 6.06 5.61
N PHE A 181 20.88 6.28 6.22
CA PHE A 181 21.83 7.33 5.83
C PHE A 181 23.18 6.86 5.31
N THR A 182 23.57 5.62 5.59
CA THR A 182 24.99 5.23 5.49
C THR A 182 25.27 4.16 4.46
N ARG A 183 24.26 3.52 3.88
CA ARG A 183 24.48 2.44 2.92
C ARG A 183 23.29 2.24 1.99
N HIS A 184 23.56 2.19 0.69
CA HIS A 184 22.68 1.54 -0.28
C HIS A 184 22.42 0.10 0.18
N GLY A 185 21.16 -0.27 0.42
CA GLY A 185 20.82 -1.64 0.79
C GLY A 185 21.32 -2.66 -0.23
N SER A 186 21.34 -2.24 -1.50
CA SER A 186 21.85 -3.00 -2.65
C SER A 186 22.79 -2.13 -3.50
N PHE A 187 23.96 -2.66 -3.86
CA PHE A 187 24.93 -1.90 -4.65
C PHE A 187 24.42 -1.68 -6.08
N ALA A 188 24.61 -0.46 -6.61
CA ALA A 188 24.36 -0.20 -8.03
C ALA A 188 25.12 -1.23 -8.87
N PRO A 189 24.47 -1.96 -9.77
CA PRO A 189 25.15 -2.92 -10.62
C PRO A 189 26.12 -2.19 -11.58
N ALA A 190 27.16 -2.89 -12.04
CA ALA A 190 28.15 -2.30 -12.96
C ALA A 190 27.68 -2.47 -14.41
N HIS A 191 27.68 -1.39 -15.20
CA HIS A 191 27.13 -1.42 -16.56
C HIS A 191 28.09 -0.83 -17.60
N PRO A 192 28.87 -1.66 -18.29
CA PRO A 192 29.95 -1.19 -19.18
C PRO A 192 29.48 -0.33 -20.37
N LEU A 193 28.19 -0.34 -20.69
CA LEU A 193 27.60 0.32 -21.86
C LEU A 193 27.12 1.75 -21.57
N THR A 194 26.71 2.01 -20.34
CA THR A 194 25.99 3.22 -19.94
C THR A 194 26.68 3.96 -18.81
N THR A 195 27.50 3.26 -18.02
CA THR A 195 28.33 3.81 -16.95
C THR A 195 29.75 3.32 -17.07
N SER A 196 30.73 4.23 -17.03
CA SER A 196 32.12 3.80 -16.86
C SER A 196 32.31 3.17 -15.48
N ALA A 197 33.39 2.42 -15.27
CA ALA A 197 33.71 1.90 -13.93
C ALA A 197 33.82 3.03 -12.89
N ALA A 198 34.27 4.22 -13.29
CA ALA A 198 34.31 5.41 -12.45
C ALA A 198 32.90 5.93 -12.13
N ASP A 199 31.99 5.96 -13.12
CA ASP A 199 30.60 6.38 -12.92
C ASP A 199 29.84 5.40 -12.02
N THR A 200 30.03 4.09 -12.24
CA THR A 200 29.47 3.06 -11.34
C THR A 200 29.99 3.24 -9.93
N GLN A 201 31.29 3.50 -9.76
CA GLN A 201 31.87 3.75 -8.43
C GLN A 201 31.32 5.04 -7.81
N ALA A 202 31.11 6.08 -8.60
CA ALA A 202 30.50 7.33 -8.15
C ALA A 202 29.05 7.10 -7.68
N LEU A 203 28.22 6.40 -8.44
CA LEU A 203 26.84 6.03 -8.05
C LEU A 203 26.83 5.24 -6.74
N ARG A 204 27.71 4.25 -6.61
CA ARG A 204 27.85 3.45 -5.37
C ARG A 204 28.34 4.27 -4.17
N ALA A 205 28.99 5.39 -4.40
CA ALA A 205 29.53 6.26 -3.35
C ALA A 205 28.55 7.38 -2.95
N GLN A 206 27.52 7.65 -3.75
CA GLN A 206 26.49 8.65 -3.42
C GLN A 206 25.58 8.14 -2.30
N GLY A 207 25.04 9.06 -1.49
CA GLY A 207 23.97 8.73 -0.55
C GLY A 207 22.63 8.51 -1.29
N PRO A 208 21.69 7.75 -0.71
CA PRO A 208 20.41 7.47 -1.36
C PRO A 208 19.55 8.71 -1.58
N ASP A 209 19.70 9.68 -0.69
CA ASP A 209 19.09 10.98 -0.73
C ASP A 209 19.61 11.85 -1.89
N VAL A 210 20.90 11.78 -2.19
CA VAL A 210 21.53 12.53 -3.29
C VAL A 210 21.05 12.04 -4.65
N ALA A 211 20.95 10.72 -4.84
CA ALA A 211 20.45 10.12 -6.08
C ALA A 211 19.00 10.54 -6.37
N LEU A 212 18.16 10.62 -5.33
CA LEU A 212 16.78 11.11 -5.45
C LEU A 212 16.71 12.60 -5.77
N ASP A 213 17.57 13.42 -5.17
CA ASP A 213 17.65 14.85 -5.48
C ASP A 213 18.07 15.09 -6.95
N HIS A 214 19.05 14.33 -7.46
CA HIS A 214 19.44 14.40 -8.87
C HIS A 214 18.30 13.96 -9.81
N ALA A 215 17.67 12.82 -9.53
CA ALA A 215 16.54 12.34 -10.32
C ALA A 215 15.37 13.34 -10.31
N ALA A 216 15.10 13.97 -9.16
CA ALA A 216 14.05 14.99 -9.04
C ALA A 216 14.33 16.20 -9.94
N VAL A 217 15.58 16.67 -10.00
CA VAL A 217 15.98 17.76 -10.89
C VAL A 217 15.79 17.38 -12.36
N ILE A 218 16.20 16.18 -12.77
CA ILE A 218 16.01 15.70 -14.16
C ILE A 218 14.51 15.55 -14.50
N GLY A 219 13.70 15.14 -13.52
CA GLY A 219 12.25 15.07 -13.62
C GLY A 219 11.52 16.44 -13.53
N GLY A 220 12.26 17.55 -13.46
CA GLY A 220 11.68 18.91 -13.42
C GLY A 220 11.06 19.31 -12.08
N VAL A 221 11.32 18.56 -11.00
CA VAL A 221 10.82 18.88 -9.66
C VAL A 221 11.69 19.98 -9.06
N THR A 222 11.08 21.12 -8.75
CA THR A 222 11.76 22.20 -8.03
C THR A 222 11.85 21.86 -6.54
N LEU A 223 13.02 21.43 -6.10
CA LEU A 223 13.28 21.17 -4.69
C LEU A 223 13.66 22.47 -3.97
N SER A 224 12.95 22.78 -2.88
CA SER A 224 13.39 23.83 -1.96
C SER A 224 14.66 23.39 -1.23
N PRO A 225 15.63 24.29 -0.94
CA PRO A 225 16.82 23.97 -0.15
C PRO A 225 16.52 23.35 1.22
N PHE A 226 15.31 23.56 1.75
CA PHE A 226 14.86 23.02 3.03
C PHE A 226 14.02 21.75 2.90
N ALA A 227 13.67 21.34 1.68
CA ALA A 227 12.79 20.21 1.42
C ALA A 227 13.34 19.24 0.38
N THR A 228 14.63 19.29 0.03
CA THR A 228 15.30 18.19 -0.70
C THR A 228 15.17 16.86 0.07
N PHE A 229 15.29 15.73 -0.63
CA PHE A 229 15.38 14.42 0.02
C PHE A 229 16.57 14.38 0.98
N SER A 230 17.72 14.97 0.61
CA SER A 230 18.89 15.10 1.48
C SER A 230 18.64 15.94 2.73
N ALA A 231 18.09 17.15 2.59
CA ALA A 231 17.76 17.99 3.74
C ALA A 231 16.79 17.30 4.71
N THR A 232 15.85 16.49 4.22
CA THR A 232 14.92 15.75 5.10
C THR A 232 15.57 14.55 5.75
N ALA A 233 16.36 13.78 5.00
CA ALA A 233 17.16 12.69 5.53
C ALA A 233 18.09 13.19 6.66
N HIS A 234 18.66 14.39 6.52
CA HIS A 234 19.56 14.96 7.52
C HIS A 234 18.91 15.95 8.49
N SER A 235 17.57 16.12 8.44
CA SER A 235 16.87 17.06 9.31
C SER A 235 16.70 16.47 10.71
N PRO A 236 17.05 17.19 11.79
CA PRO A 236 16.75 16.78 13.16
C PRO A 236 15.24 16.55 13.41
N ALA A 237 14.37 17.24 12.68
CA ALA A 237 12.92 17.08 12.85
C ALA A 237 12.44 15.66 12.45
N TYR A 238 13.07 15.07 11.43
CA TYR A 238 12.74 13.74 10.93
C TYR A 238 13.67 12.69 11.53
N TYR A 239 14.95 13.02 11.68
CA TYR A 239 16.03 12.14 12.09
C TYR A 239 17.04 12.92 12.94
N ASP A 240 16.74 13.14 14.22
CA ASP A 240 17.74 13.61 15.19
C ASP A 240 18.46 12.40 15.81
N PRO A 241 19.68 12.04 15.37
CA PRO A 241 20.49 10.97 15.96
C PRO A 241 21.17 11.38 17.28
N GLY A 242 20.82 12.53 17.87
CA GLY A 242 21.38 12.99 19.13
C GLY A 242 21.30 11.93 20.23
N SER A 243 22.28 11.95 21.14
CA SER A 243 22.30 11.04 22.31
C SER A 243 21.09 11.22 23.25
N SER A 244 20.31 12.29 23.07
CA SER A 244 19.06 12.59 23.78
C SER A 244 17.80 12.00 23.12
N THR A 245 17.87 11.51 21.87
CA THR A 245 16.71 10.91 21.19
C THR A 245 16.43 9.51 21.78
N PRO A 246 15.19 9.23 22.25
CA PRO A 246 14.85 7.90 22.74
C PRO A 246 15.02 6.84 21.67
N GLY A 247 15.48 5.64 22.05
CA GLY A 247 15.76 4.54 21.10
C GLY A 247 14.54 4.03 20.33
N TRP A 248 13.32 4.37 20.76
CA TRP A 248 12.06 4.02 20.08
C TRP A 248 11.57 5.11 19.11
N ALA A 249 12.12 6.33 19.16
CA ALA A 249 11.59 7.45 18.41
C ALA A 249 11.84 7.26 16.91
N GLY A 250 10.76 7.27 16.11
CA GLY A 250 10.81 6.89 14.71
C GLY A 250 9.71 7.37 13.80
N ILE A 251 9.58 6.70 12.65
CA ILE A 251 8.65 7.02 11.57
C ILE A 251 7.67 5.86 11.30
N CYS A 252 7.35 5.07 12.33
CA CYS A 252 6.50 3.88 12.26
C CYS A 252 5.12 4.16 11.62
N GLN A 253 4.59 5.39 11.73
CA GLN A 253 3.34 5.77 11.05
C GLN A 253 3.47 5.83 9.52
N GLY A 254 4.58 6.34 9.00
CA GLY A 254 4.82 6.44 7.56
C GLY A 254 5.05 5.04 6.98
N TRP A 255 5.81 4.22 7.70
CA TRP A 255 5.98 2.80 7.38
C TRP A 255 4.65 2.05 7.38
N THR A 256 3.88 2.12 8.46
CA THR A 256 2.60 1.40 8.58
C THR A 256 1.62 1.81 7.49
N HIS A 257 1.53 3.11 7.19
CA HIS A 257 0.70 3.59 6.09
C HIS A 257 1.10 2.93 4.76
N ASN A 258 2.39 2.94 4.43
CA ASN A 258 2.88 2.34 3.20
C ASN A 258 2.71 0.80 3.14
N ALA A 259 2.88 0.13 4.29
CA ALA A 259 2.74 -1.33 4.39
C ALA A 259 1.29 -1.82 4.25
N LEU A 260 0.32 -0.91 4.35
CA LEU A 260 -1.10 -1.17 4.12
C LEU A 260 -1.54 -0.79 2.69
N ASP A 261 -0.60 -0.51 1.78
CA ASP A 261 -0.84 -0.36 0.34
C ASP A 261 0.07 -1.34 -0.43
N ASP A 262 -0.51 -2.40 -1.00
CA ASP A 262 0.25 -3.38 -1.76
C ASP A 262 0.91 -2.78 -3.01
N ARG A 263 0.33 -1.74 -3.60
CA ARG A 263 0.91 -1.07 -4.77
C ARG A 263 2.24 -0.46 -4.38
N LEU A 264 2.30 0.21 -3.23
CA LEU A 264 3.56 0.73 -2.71
C LEU A 264 4.48 -0.42 -2.28
N SER A 265 3.96 -1.43 -1.58
CA SER A 265 4.74 -2.56 -1.06
C SER A 265 5.42 -3.40 -2.13
N LEU A 266 4.83 -3.54 -3.31
CA LEU A 266 5.43 -4.22 -4.46
C LEU A 266 6.48 -3.34 -5.15
N LEU A 267 6.19 -2.05 -5.36
CA LEU A 267 7.07 -1.16 -6.13
C LEU A 267 8.38 -0.82 -5.41
N VAL A 268 8.37 -0.91 -4.08
CA VAL A 268 9.50 -0.66 -3.19
C VAL A 268 10.32 -1.91 -2.87
N ASP A 269 9.81 -3.11 -3.21
CA ASP A 269 10.57 -4.37 -3.19
C ASP A 269 10.76 -4.88 -4.62
N PRO A 270 11.52 -4.14 -5.46
CA PRO A 270 11.70 -4.50 -6.84
C PRO A 270 12.45 -5.85 -6.94
N PRO A 271 12.09 -6.68 -7.91
CA PRO A 271 12.70 -8.00 -8.07
C PRO A 271 14.16 -7.92 -8.52
N GLY A 272 14.98 -8.86 -8.04
CA GLY A 272 16.39 -8.97 -8.36
C GLY A 272 17.11 -9.89 -7.37
N ALA A 273 18.38 -10.21 -7.63
CA ALA A 273 19.17 -10.99 -6.68
C ALA A 273 19.47 -10.16 -5.42
N ASP A 274 19.55 -10.81 -4.27
CA ASP A 274 19.92 -10.17 -3.01
C ASP A 274 21.21 -9.35 -3.16
N GLY A 275 21.20 -8.11 -2.68
CA GLY A 275 22.28 -7.13 -2.78
C GLY A 275 22.32 -6.36 -4.12
N SER A 276 21.39 -6.62 -5.03
CA SER A 276 21.26 -5.91 -6.33
C SER A 276 19.82 -5.46 -6.65
N ARG A 277 18.90 -5.50 -5.68
CA ARG A 277 17.50 -5.08 -5.87
C ARG A 277 17.40 -3.57 -5.84
N GLY A 278 16.70 -2.98 -6.80
CA GLY A 278 16.51 -1.53 -6.90
C GLY A 278 15.89 -1.13 -8.22
N LEU A 279 15.73 0.17 -8.41
CA LEU A 279 15.17 0.78 -9.61
C LEU A 279 16.18 1.75 -10.22
N TRP A 280 16.25 1.74 -11.54
CA TRP A 280 16.86 2.78 -12.33
C TRP A 280 15.83 3.85 -12.68
N ILE A 281 16.19 5.10 -12.44
CA ILE A 281 15.40 6.25 -12.87
C ILE A 281 16.34 7.39 -13.26
N PHE A 282 16.20 7.88 -14.48
CA PHE A 282 16.98 8.98 -15.05
C PHE A 282 18.50 8.81 -14.97
N GLY A 283 18.98 7.57 -15.08
CA GLY A 283 20.39 7.23 -14.96
C GLY A 283 20.89 7.09 -13.52
N GLU A 284 20.02 7.34 -12.53
CA GLU A 284 20.30 7.15 -11.11
C GLU A 284 19.84 5.76 -10.64
N TRP A 285 20.60 5.17 -9.72
CA TRP A 285 20.25 3.90 -9.07
C TRP A 285 19.70 4.16 -7.68
N ILE A 286 18.47 3.72 -7.45
CA ILE A 286 17.82 3.77 -6.14
C ILE A 286 17.66 2.34 -5.64
N SER A 287 18.41 1.95 -4.62
CA SER A 287 18.35 0.58 -4.10
C SER A 287 17.00 0.30 -3.43
N ARG A 288 16.64 -0.99 -3.30
CA ARG A 288 15.41 -1.43 -2.61
C ARG A 288 15.24 -0.78 -1.23
N ALA A 289 16.29 -0.78 -0.41
CA ALA A 289 16.22 -0.19 0.92
C ALA A 289 15.96 1.33 0.82
N ASP A 290 16.56 1.99 -0.16
CA ASP A 290 16.45 3.43 -0.37
C ASP A 290 15.07 3.85 -0.85
N LEU A 291 14.46 3.06 -1.76
CA LEU A 291 13.06 3.22 -2.16
C LEU A 291 12.16 3.16 -0.93
N GLY A 292 12.46 2.21 -0.04
CA GLY A 292 11.70 2.09 1.17
C GLY A 292 11.83 3.29 2.10
N ASN A 293 13.06 3.73 2.31
CA ASN A 293 13.39 4.88 3.13
C ASN A 293 12.78 6.17 2.61
N ALA A 294 12.91 6.43 1.30
CA ALA A 294 12.33 7.57 0.62
C ALA A 294 10.80 7.60 0.77
N MET A 295 10.15 6.45 0.59
CA MET A 295 8.70 6.34 0.72
C MET A 295 8.23 6.58 2.17
N MET A 296 8.97 6.11 3.18
CA MET A 296 8.62 6.38 4.58
C MET A 296 8.81 7.86 4.92
N GLY A 297 9.90 8.48 4.45
CA GLY A 297 10.16 9.90 4.62
C GLY A 297 9.08 10.76 3.97
N ALA A 298 8.71 10.47 2.72
CA ALA A 298 7.65 11.16 2.00
C ALA A 298 6.27 10.98 2.66
N SER A 299 5.98 9.78 3.20
CA SER A 299 4.70 9.49 3.87
C SER A 299 4.64 9.93 5.34
N PHE A 300 5.73 10.33 5.99
CA PHE A 300 5.71 10.58 7.44
C PHE A 300 4.66 11.63 7.85
N SER A 301 4.65 12.77 7.17
CA SER A 301 3.71 13.86 7.44
C SER A 301 2.36 13.65 6.73
N LEU A 302 2.38 13.05 5.55
CA LEU A 302 1.20 12.90 4.70
C LEU A 302 0.34 11.69 5.04
N GLY A 303 0.93 10.58 5.48
CA GLY A 303 0.23 9.33 5.80
C GLY A 303 -0.67 9.45 7.04
N ILE A 304 -0.36 10.34 7.99
CA ILE A 304 -1.31 10.69 9.06
C ILE A 304 -2.51 11.42 8.48
N ALA A 305 -2.26 12.44 7.66
CA ALA A 305 -3.32 13.21 7.00
C ALA A 305 -4.16 12.37 6.04
N ASP A 306 -3.60 11.25 5.55
CA ASP A 306 -4.27 10.30 4.67
C ASP A 306 -4.77 9.01 5.35
N SER A 307 -5.05 9.11 6.65
CA SER A 307 -5.71 8.04 7.41
C SER A 307 -6.94 8.60 8.12
N THR A 308 -7.93 7.74 8.35
CA THR A 308 -9.07 8.02 9.22
C THR A 308 -8.89 7.26 10.52
N THR A 309 -8.69 7.98 11.62
CA THR A 309 -8.74 7.38 12.96
C THR A 309 -10.18 6.97 13.23
N ILE A 310 -10.42 5.67 13.30
CA ILE A 310 -11.76 5.10 13.51
C ILE A 310 -12.09 4.96 15.01
N ASP A 311 -11.05 4.99 15.85
CA ASP A 311 -11.17 5.01 17.31
C ASP A 311 -9.88 5.55 17.94
N SER A 312 -10.00 6.39 18.98
CA SER A 312 -8.88 6.92 19.78
C SER A 312 -8.87 6.42 21.23
N PHE A 313 -9.84 5.58 21.59
CA PHE A 313 -9.96 4.94 22.89
C PHE A 313 -10.55 3.55 22.68
N VAL A 314 -9.70 2.62 22.24
CA VAL A 314 -10.16 1.29 21.82
C VAL A 314 -10.77 0.55 23.00
N SER A 315 -12.01 0.14 22.83
CA SER A 315 -12.70 -0.78 23.75
C SER A 315 -12.65 -2.21 23.19
N PRO A 316 -12.82 -3.24 24.04
CA PRO A 316 -12.82 -4.64 23.60
C PRO A 316 -13.78 -4.91 22.43
N GLU A 317 -15.00 -4.40 22.47
CA GLU A 317 -15.99 -4.59 21.41
C GLU A 317 -15.62 -3.86 20.11
N LYS A 318 -15.03 -2.67 20.20
CA LYS A 318 -14.61 -1.89 19.03
C LYS A 318 -13.40 -2.53 18.34
N LEU A 319 -12.48 -3.13 19.10
CA LEU A 319 -11.42 -3.95 18.53
C LEU A 319 -11.98 -5.09 17.66
N VAL A 320 -12.96 -5.85 18.17
CA VAL A 320 -13.58 -6.95 17.42
C VAL A 320 -14.30 -6.44 16.17
N LYS A 321 -15.05 -5.33 16.27
CA LYS A 321 -15.70 -4.68 15.12
C LYS A 321 -14.67 -4.28 14.06
N ALA A 322 -13.58 -3.64 14.47
CA ALA A 322 -12.53 -3.18 13.57
C ALA A 322 -11.86 -4.35 12.83
N LEU A 323 -11.50 -5.42 13.54
CA LEU A 323 -10.91 -6.61 12.94
C LEU A 323 -11.89 -7.28 11.98
N ALA A 324 -13.16 -7.44 12.37
CA ALA A 324 -14.19 -8.03 11.52
C ALA A 324 -14.42 -7.22 10.22
N GLN A 325 -14.54 -5.89 10.34
CA GLN A 325 -14.83 -5.03 9.21
C GLN A 325 -13.62 -4.80 8.32
N TYR A 326 -12.51 -4.36 8.89
CA TYR A 326 -11.40 -3.83 8.11
C TYR A 326 -10.37 -4.89 7.73
N VAL A 327 -10.15 -5.90 8.57
CA VAL A 327 -9.21 -6.98 8.29
C VAL A 327 -9.93 -8.14 7.62
N LEU A 328 -10.90 -8.75 8.30
CA LEU A 328 -11.54 -10.00 7.86
C LEU A 328 -12.48 -9.84 6.66
N ARG A 329 -13.30 -8.78 6.63
CA ARG A 329 -14.22 -8.53 5.51
C ARG A 329 -13.60 -7.71 4.40
N SER A 330 -13.06 -6.55 4.73
CA SER A 330 -12.69 -5.60 3.68
C SER A 330 -11.30 -5.82 3.15
N GLY A 331 -10.47 -6.62 3.84
CA GLY A 331 -9.06 -6.85 3.52
C GLY A 331 -8.20 -5.57 3.42
N LEU A 332 -8.62 -4.46 4.03
CA LEU A 332 -7.87 -3.20 4.01
C LEU A 332 -6.72 -3.19 5.04
N GLY A 333 -6.88 -3.94 6.12
CA GLY A 333 -5.98 -3.89 7.26
C GLY A 333 -6.22 -2.69 8.17
N LEU A 334 -5.42 -2.57 9.22
CA LEU A 334 -5.52 -1.49 10.22
C LEU A 334 -4.13 -0.96 10.58
N ARG A 335 -4.02 0.35 10.75
CA ARG A 335 -2.92 0.95 11.51
C ARG A 335 -3.31 0.95 12.98
N VAL A 336 -2.51 0.27 13.79
CA VAL A 336 -2.81 0.06 15.21
C VAL A 336 -1.63 0.49 16.05
N ASP A 337 -1.87 1.27 17.09
CA ASP A 337 -0.86 1.51 18.12
C ASP A 337 -0.81 0.31 19.06
N ILE A 338 0.14 -0.60 18.84
CA ILE A 338 0.18 -1.87 19.58
C ILE A 338 0.72 -1.68 21.00
N TRP A 339 1.35 -0.53 21.26
CA TRP A 339 1.87 -0.20 22.56
C TRP A 339 0.77 0.41 23.42
N ASN A 340 0.40 -0.29 24.47
CA ASN A 340 -0.56 0.22 25.43
C ASN A 340 0.19 0.98 26.55
N ASP A 341 0.07 2.30 26.56
CA ASP A 341 0.74 3.15 27.55
C ASP A 341 0.27 2.89 28.99
N SER A 342 -0.98 2.45 29.16
CA SER A 342 -1.58 2.18 30.48
C SER A 342 -1.17 0.82 31.09
N HIS A 343 -0.69 -0.12 30.27
CA HIS A 343 -0.37 -1.49 30.69
C HIS A 343 1.13 -1.76 30.83
N ASN A 344 2.00 -0.91 30.27
CA ASN A 344 3.43 -1.13 30.35
C ASN A 344 3.96 -0.86 31.77
N ALA A 345 4.43 -1.93 32.41
CA ALA A 345 4.71 -2.07 33.85
C ALA A 345 5.85 -1.21 34.43
N SER A 346 6.35 -0.20 33.70
CA SER A 346 7.44 0.67 34.18
C SER A 346 7.02 1.59 35.34
N GLY A 347 5.72 1.65 35.68
CA GLY A 347 5.18 2.54 36.73
C GLY A 347 5.35 4.04 36.42
N THR A 348 5.85 4.36 35.23
CA THR A 348 6.07 5.70 34.73
C THR A 348 5.40 5.77 33.38
N TYR A 349 4.35 6.58 33.24
CA TYR A 349 3.72 6.88 31.97
C TYR A 349 4.82 7.26 30.97
N ASN A 350 5.04 6.41 29.97
CA ASN A 350 6.07 6.58 28.96
C ASN A 350 5.37 6.55 27.60
N PRO A 351 4.87 7.71 27.14
CA PRO A 351 4.03 7.77 25.96
C PRO A 351 4.84 7.38 24.74
N GLN A 352 4.66 6.14 24.29
CA GLN A 352 5.30 5.64 23.08
C GLN A 352 4.21 5.26 22.09
N ILE A 353 4.36 5.72 20.86
CA ILE A 353 3.45 5.36 19.77
C ILE A 353 4.16 4.33 18.89
N TRP A 354 3.61 3.12 18.83
CA TRP A 354 4.11 2.03 18.01
C TRP A 354 3.05 1.59 17.01
N ASN A 355 2.94 2.36 15.92
CA ASN A 355 2.11 2.00 14.79
C ASN A 355 2.60 0.72 14.13
N GLN A 356 1.73 -0.28 14.00
CA GLN A 356 1.98 -1.48 13.22
C GLN A 356 0.81 -1.77 12.25
N PRO A 357 1.09 -2.33 11.07
CA PRO A 357 0.09 -2.72 10.08
C PRO A 357 -0.52 -4.09 10.46
N VAL A 358 -1.73 -4.12 11.02
CA VAL A 358 -2.48 -5.36 11.21
C VAL A 358 -3.06 -5.79 9.85
N VAL A 359 -2.60 -6.93 9.37
CA VAL A 359 -2.91 -7.49 8.05
C VAL A 359 -3.59 -8.86 8.11
N GLY A 360 -3.70 -9.46 9.30
CA GLY A 360 -4.43 -10.69 9.53
C GLY A 360 -5.15 -10.68 10.87
N ALA A 361 -6.21 -11.45 10.98
CA ALA A 361 -7.01 -11.52 12.19
C ALA A 361 -7.62 -12.91 12.44
N SER A 362 -7.90 -13.19 13.71
CA SER A 362 -8.72 -14.31 14.14
C SER A 362 -9.65 -13.82 15.25
N VAL A 363 -10.92 -14.19 15.18
CA VAL A 363 -11.91 -13.96 16.25
C VAL A 363 -12.52 -15.28 16.66
N GLU A 364 -12.29 -15.67 17.91
CA GLU A 364 -12.84 -16.87 18.52
C GLU A 364 -13.84 -16.47 19.62
N VAL A 365 -15.04 -17.06 19.58
CA VAL A 365 -16.11 -16.85 20.57
C VAL A 365 -16.40 -18.18 21.25
N ALA A 366 -16.51 -18.17 22.59
CA ALA A 366 -16.85 -19.35 23.36
C ALA A 366 -17.81 -19.02 24.51
N ALA A 367 -18.73 -19.94 24.79
CA ALA A 367 -19.51 -19.91 26.02
C ALA A 367 -18.59 -20.00 27.25
N VAL A 368 -19.03 -19.35 28.34
CA VAL A 368 -18.37 -19.46 29.65
C VAL A 368 -19.23 -20.28 30.60
N THR A 369 -18.61 -20.79 31.66
CA THR A 369 -19.36 -21.48 32.73
C THR A 369 -20.29 -20.51 33.46
N THR A 370 -21.35 -21.03 34.09
CA THR A 370 -22.28 -20.24 34.90
C THR A 370 -21.56 -19.40 35.95
N ALA A 371 -20.56 -19.96 36.64
CA ALA A 371 -19.80 -19.25 37.66
C ALA A 371 -19.02 -18.05 37.09
N VAL A 372 -18.38 -18.22 35.92
CA VAL A 372 -17.66 -17.14 35.24
C VAL A 372 -18.63 -16.06 34.76
N ARG A 373 -19.75 -16.47 34.14
CA ARG A 373 -20.81 -15.54 33.72
C ARG A 373 -21.27 -14.68 34.89
N ASP A 374 -21.64 -15.31 36.01
CA ASP A 374 -22.19 -14.62 37.17
C ASP A 374 -21.17 -13.66 37.79
N ALA A 375 -19.89 -14.04 37.84
CA ALA A 375 -18.83 -13.18 38.34
C ALA A 375 -18.59 -11.94 37.45
N VAL A 376 -18.59 -12.11 36.12
CA VAL A 376 -18.46 -11.00 35.16
C VAL A 376 -19.68 -10.08 35.20
N LEU A 377 -20.90 -10.63 35.26
CA LEU A 377 -22.12 -9.82 35.38
C LEU A 377 -22.17 -9.04 36.70
N ALA A 378 -21.72 -9.65 37.81
CA ALA A 378 -21.64 -8.95 39.10
C ALA A 378 -20.65 -7.78 39.04
N HIS A 379 -19.48 -7.96 38.41
CA HIS A 379 -18.54 -6.87 38.16
C HIS A 379 -19.18 -5.78 37.28
N ALA A 380 -19.81 -6.17 36.16
CA ALA A 380 -20.41 -5.23 35.22
C ALA A 380 -21.58 -4.42 35.81
N ALA A 381 -22.32 -4.99 36.77
CA ALA A 381 -23.37 -4.31 37.50
C ALA A 381 -22.83 -3.31 38.55
N ALA A 382 -21.59 -3.50 39.03
CA ALA A 382 -20.92 -2.64 40.00
C ALA A 382 -20.01 -1.58 39.37
N ASP A 383 -19.78 -1.66 38.07
CA ASP A 383 -18.91 -0.77 37.31
C ASP A 383 -19.44 0.68 37.33
N PRO A 384 -18.69 1.65 37.93
CA PRO A 384 -19.14 3.03 38.04
C PRO A 384 -19.18 3.79 36.71
N HIS A 385 -18.57 3.25 35.66
CA HIS A 385 -18.61 3.83 34.31
C HIS A 385 -19.83 3.33 33.51
N ALA A 386 -20.63 2.44 34.09
CA ALA A 386 -21.86 1.92 33.53
C ALA A 386 -23.03 2.91 33.66
N TYR A 387 -23.41 3.57 32.56
CA TYR A 387 -24.59 4.44 32.56
C TYR A 387 -25.91 3.71 32.25
N THR A 388 -25.84 2.49 31.69
CA THR A 388 -27.01 1.68 31.35
C THR A 388 -27.07 0.43 32.23
N PRO A 389 -28.19 0.16 32.93
CA PRO A 389 -28.38 -1.08 33.67
C PRO A 389 -28.28 -2.31 32.76
N LEU A 390 -27.77 -3.42 33.31
CA LEU A 390 -27.75 -4.68 32.57
C LEU A 390 -29.19 -5.22 32.38
N PRO A 391 -29.53 -5.72 31.19
CA PRO A 391 -30.76 -6.49 30.99
C PRO A 391 -30.82 -7.70 31.92
N ALA A 392 -32.03 -8.08 32.34
CA ALA A 392 -32.22 -9.22 33.25
C ALA A 392 -31.78 -10.57 32.64
N ASP A 393 -31.74 -10.63 31.32
CA ASP A 393 -31.35 -11.78 30.49
C ASP A 393 -29.93 -11.62 29.90
N ALA A 394 -29.12 -10.72 30.47
CA ALA A 394 -27.74 -10.53 30.02
C ALA A 394 -26.93 -11.83 30.13
N ALA A 395 -26.13 -12.10 29.09
CA ALA A 395 -25.23 -13.24 29.01
C ALA A 395 -23.77 -12.77 28.85
N VAL A 396 -22.82 -13.69 29.03
CA VAL A 396 -21.38 -13.42 28.86
C VAL A 396 -20.79 -14.44 27.92
N LYS A 397 -19.94 -13.99 27.00
CA LYS A 397 -19.10 -14.84 26.15
C LYS A 397 -17.65 -14.46 26.33
N ARG A 398 -16.76 -15.45 26.25
CA ARG A 398 -15.32 -15.20 26.09
C ARG A 398 -15.07 -14.93 24.62
N VAL A 399 -14.32 -13.88 24.33
CA VAL A 399 -13.82 -13.59 22.98
C VAL A 399 -12.31 -13.53 23.01
N ARG A 400 -11.67 -14.29 22.14
CA ARG A 400 -10.22 -14.24 21.90
C ARG A 400 -10.01 -13.68 20.50
N ALA A 401 -9.44 -12.48 20.42
CA ALA A 401 -9.05 -11.85 19.18
C ALA A 401 -7.54 -11.92 19.01
N ILE A 402 -7.07 -12.27 17.82
CA ILE A 402 -5.65 -12.21 17.46
C ILE A 402 -5.51 -11.26 16.28
N GLY A 403 -4.59 -10.32 16.37
CA GLY A 403 -4.16 -9.49 15.24
C GLY A 403 -2.77 -9.91 14.81
N VAL A 404 -2.60 -10.26 13.54
CA VAL A 404 -1.29 -10.50 12.92
C VAL A 404 -0.85 -9.21 12.25
N TRP A 405 0.32 -8.72 12.61
CA TRP A 405 0.86 -7.47 12.12
C TRP A 405 2.27 -7.64 11.55
N GLY A 406 2.56 -6.92 10.47
CA GLY A 406 3.90 -6.83 9.91
C GLY A 406 4.84 -6.23 10.95
N ALA A 407 6.01 -6.82 11.16
CA ALA A 407 6.93 -6.43 12.23
C ALA A 407 8.25 -5.92 11.67
N GLU A 408 8.72 -4.77 12.14
CA GLU A 408 9.96 -4.15 11.69
C GLU A 408 11.17 -5.11 11.66
N THR A 409 12.00 -4.98 10.62
CA THR A 409 13.26 -5.70 10.46
C THR A 409 14.44 -4.73 10.50
N SER A 410 15.65 -5.15 10.12
CA SER A 410 16.76 -4.22 9.83
C SER A 410 16.80 -3.88 8.34
N ASP A 411 17.42 -2.75 7.98
CA ASP A 411 17.50 -2.26 6.59
C ASP A 411 18.24 -3.23 5.65
N ALA A 412 19.14 -4.06 6.20
CA ALA A 412 19.84 -5.10 5.46
C ALA A 412 19.00 -6.36 5.20
N TRP A 413 17.73 -6.38 5.65
CA TRP A 413 16.83 -7.51 5.44
C TRP A 413 16.17 -7.44 4.07
N GLU A 414 16.62 -8.31 3.16
CA GLU A 414 16.06 -8.48 1.81
C GLU A 414 15.26 -9.78 1.64
N ARG A 415 14.94 -10.45 2.75
CA ARG A 415 14.15 -11.69 2.77
C ARG A 415 12.67 -11.40 3.02
N GLU A 416 11.90 -12.47 3.12
CA GLU A 416 10.46 -12.46 3.38
C GLU A 416 10.03 -11.54 4.54
N PRO A 417 8.85 -10.90 4.42
CA PRO A 417 8.25 -10.14 5.50
C PRO A 417 8.19 -10.91 6.81
N ARG A 418 8.43 -10.22 7.92
CA ARG A 418 8.23 -10.77 9.26
C ARG A 418 6.91 -10.30 9.83
N PHE A 419 6.25 -11.21 10.54
CA PHE A 419 5.01 -10.93 11.23
C PHE A 419 5.15 -11.25 12.72
N ARG A 420 4.36 -10.55 13.52
CA ARG A 420 4.09 -10.84 14.91
C ARG A 420 2.59 -10.89 15.13
N SER A 421 2.20 -11.35 16.31
CA SER A 421 0.81 -11.39 16.71
C SER A 421 0.61 -10.72 18.05
N SER A 422 -0.50 -10.02 18.19
CA SER A 422 -1.05 -9.61 19.48
C SER A 422 -2.30 -10.42 19.77
N GLU A 423 -2.45 -10.85 21.02
CA GLU A 423 -3.58 -11.66 21.49
C GLU A 423 -4.38 -10.91 22.56
N TRP A 424 -5.64 -10.63 22.24
CA TRP A 424 -6.58 -9.94 23.11
C TRP A 424 -7.63 -10.90 23.65
N ASN A 425 -7.58 -11.19 24.95
CA ASN A 425 -8.58 -12.02 25.62
C ASN A 425 -9.58 -11.14 26.37
N MET A 426 -10.86 -11.32 26.03
CA MET A 426 -11.95 -10.42 26.41
C MET A 426 -13.15 -11.23 26.92
N TYR A 427 -13.97 -10.58 27.76
CA TYR A 427 -15.27 -11.08 28.18
C TYR A 427 -16.33 -10.05 27.78
N LEU A 428 -17.20 -10.41 26.85
CA LEU A 428 -18.22 -9.53 26.31
C LEU A 428 -19.58 -9.86 26.91
N VAL A 429 -20.23 -8.85 27.49
CA VAL A 429 -21.60 -8.90 28.01
C VAL A 429 -22.56 -8.65 26.86
N THR A 430 -23.57 -9.50 26.74
CA THR A 430 -24.53 -9.52 25.62
C THR A 430 -25.96 -9.45 26.11
N ALA A 431 -26.86 -8.88 25.31
CA ALA A 431 -28.30 -8.99 25.47
C ALA A 431 -28.81 -10.38 25.03
N ALA A 432 -30.10 -10.68 25.24
CA ALA A 432 -30.68 -11.96 24.85
C ALA A 432 -30.61 -12.27 23.34
N ASP A 433 -30.57 -11.25 22.48
CA ASP A 433 -30.40 -11.40 21.04
C ASP A 433 -28.91 -11.55 20.62
N GLY A 434 -28.00 -11.62 21.60
CA GLY A 434 -26.57 -11.72 21.37
C GLY A 434 -25.87 -10.38 21.13
N ARG A 435 -26.59 -9.25 21.11
CA ARG A 435 -25.98 -7.92 20.93
C ARG A 435 -25.01 -7.62 22.07
N VAL A 436 -23.78 -7.27 21.75
CA VAL A 436 -22.76 -6.84 22.72
C VAL A 436 -23.15 -5.48 23.29
N ILE A 437 -23.22 -5.41 24.62
CA ILE A 437 -23.55 -4.21 25.40
C ILE A 437 -22.28 -3.59 25.96
N ARG A 438 -21.29 -4.42 26.33
CA ARG A 438 -20.02 -4.00 26.92
C ARG A 438 -18.98 -5.10 26.82
N GLY A 439 -17.71 -4.73 26.73
CA GLY A 439 -16.59 -5.65 26.91
C GLY A 439 -15.65 -5.30 28.05
N TYR A 440 -14.94 -6.31 28.52
CA TYR A 440 -13.86 -6.18 29.50
C TYR A 440 -12.64 -6.98 29.05
N MET A 441 -11.44 -6.45 29.26
CA MET A 441 -10.22 -7.22 29.09
C MET A 441 -10.05 -8.22 30.23
N ALA A 442 -9.45 -9.37 29.93
CA ALA A 442 -9.21 -10.41 30.93
C ALA A 442 -8.36 -9.90 32.11
N TYR A 443 -7.31 -9.12 31.84
CA TYR A 443 -6.43 -8.59 32.90
C TYR A 443 -7.14 -7.55 33.79
N ASP A 444 -8.05 -6.73 33.23
CA ASP A 444 -8.80 -5.74 34.00
C ASP A 444 -9.74 -6.40 35.00
N LEU A 445 -10.42 -7.47 34.58
CA LEU A 445 -11.28 -8.25 35.47
C LEU A 445 -10.48 -8.88 36.61
N VAL A 446 -9.29 -9.42 36.32
CA VAL A 446 -8.40 -9.97 37.35
C VAL A 446 -7.93 -8.89 38.32
N ALA A 447 -7.52 -7.72 37.81
CA ALA A 447 -7.12 -6.58 38.64
C ALA A 447 -8.27 -6.09 39.54
N ALA A 448 -9.51 -6.20 39.06
CA ALA A 448 -10.73 -5.91 39.82
C ALA A 448 -11.15 -7.04 40.80
N GLY A 449 -10.38 -8.12 40.90
CA GLY A 449 -10.64 -9.22 41.84
C GLY A 449 -11.66 -10.25 41.36
N VAL A 450 -12.03 -10.26 40.07
CA VAL A 450 -12.87 -11.31 39.49
C VAL A 450 -12.05 -12.60 39.41
N THR A 451 -12.55 -13.67 40.04
CA THR A 451 -11.86 -14.96 40.13
C THR A 451 -12.53 -16.04 39.29
N GLY A 452 -11.81 -17.15 39.03
CA GLY A 452 -12.35 -18.30 38.29
C GLY A 452 -12.40 -18.13 36.77
N LEU A 453 -11.83 -17.05 36.22
CA LEU A 453 -11.72 -16.82 34.79
C LEU A 453 -10.85 -17.90 34.11
N PRO A 454 -11.27 -18.51 32.99
CA PRO A 454 -10.49 -19.53 32.29
C PRO A 454 -9.21 -18.96 31.64
N VAL A 455 -9.22 -17.67 31.29
CA VAL A 455 -8.08 -16.94 30.76
C VAL A 455 -7.96 -15.62 31.51
N THR A 456 -6.75 -15.31 31.97
CA THR A 456 -6.42 -14.17 32.82
C THR A 456 -5.40 -13.22 32.20
N THR A 457 -4.79 -13.61 31.08
CA THR A 457 -3.74 -12.85 30.39
C THR A 457 -4.25 -12.33 29.05
N SER A 458 -3.82 -11.14 28.68
CA SER A 458 -4.07 -10.54 27.37
C SER A 458 -2.97 -9.53 27.11
N ASP A 459 -2.64 -9.31 25.84
CA ASP A 459 -1.90 -8.12 25.45
C ASP A 459 -2.74 -6.88 25.74
N GLY A 460 -2.06 -5.74 25.90
CA GLY A 460 -2.72 -4.45 26.09
C GLY A 460 -3.62 -4.10 24.90
N LEU A 461 -4.76 -3.47 25.18
CA LEU A 461 -5.59 -2.91 24.11
C LEU A 461 -4.81 -1.84 23.35
N PRO A 462 -4.99 -1.73 22.03
CA PRO A 462 -4.39 -0.62 21.31
C PRO A 462 -4.87 0.73 21.83
N ASP A 463 -4.02 1.75 21.80
CA ASP A 463 -4.46 3.10 22.21
C ASP A 463 -5.38 3.72 21.14
N TYR A 464 -5.11 3.48 19.86
CA TYR A 464 -5.99 3.87 18.76
C TYR A 464 -5.93 2.90 17.58
N MET A 465 -6.92 3.03 16.69
CA MET A 465 -6.97 2.34 15.40
C MET A 465 -7.29 3.34 14.29
N ALA A 466 -6.64 3.18 13.14
CA ALA A 466 -6.88 3.99 11.96
C ALA A 466 -6.89 3.14 10.69
N VAL A 467 -7.65 3.59 9.69
CA VAL A 467 -7.72 2.99 8.36
C VAL A 467 -7.05 3.96 7.39
N PRO A 468 -6.04 3.52 6.62
CA PRO A 468 -5.45 4.36 5.59
C PRO A 468 -6.43 4.53 4.42
N ARG A 469 -6.51 5.74 3.86
CA ARG A 469 -7.38 6.02 2.72
C ARG A 469 -6.66 5.86 1.38
N HIS A 470 -5.34 6.08 1.37
CA HIS A 470 -4.47 6.08 0.20
C HIS A 470 -4.90 7.03 -0.92
N ALA A 471 -5.68 8.06 -0.60
CA ALA A 471 -6.14 9.05 -1.57
C ALA A 471 -4.97 9.86 -2.17
N PHE A 472 -3.89 10.04 -1.40
CA PHE A 472 -2.70 10.73 -1.90
C PHE A 472 -1.91 9.84 -2.83
N THR A 473 -1.79 8.55 -2.50
CA THR A 473 -1.18 7.54 -3.37
C THR A 473 -1.96 7.43 -4.68
N ASP A 474 -3.30 7.35 -4.61
CA ASP A 474 -4.19 7.34 -5.78
C ASP A 474 -3.96 8.56 -6.66
N ALA A 475 -3.97 9.76 -6.07
CA ALA A 475 -3.76 11.00 -6.81
C ALA A 475 -2.34 11.12 -7.39
N ALA A 476 -1.32 10.62 -6.70
CA ALA A 476 0.04 10.62 -7.19
C ALA A 476 0.24 9.66 -8.37
N PHE A 477 -0.32 8.45 -8.31
CA PHE A 477 -0.29 7.53 -9.45
C PHE A 477 -1.04 8.09 -10.64
N ALA A 478 -2.26 8.59 -10.45
CA ALA A 478 -3.10 9.13 -11.52
C ALA A 478 -2.65 10.52 -12.03
N ASP A 479 -1.61 11.11 -11.44
CA ASP A 479 -1.24 12.53 -11.60
C ASP A 479 -2.44 13.49 -11.44
N ALA A 480 -3.40 13.11 -10.58
CA ALA A 480 -4.61 13.87 -10.36
C ALA A 480 -4.32 15.12 -9.52
N PRO A 481 -4.94 16.28 -9.81
CA PRO A 481 -4.75 17.47 -9.01
C PRO A 481 -5.29 17.25 -7.59
N LEU A 482 -4.43 17.47 -6.59
CA LEU A 482 -4.82 17.46 -5.18
C LEU A 482 -4.01 18.55 -4.48
N ALA A 483 -4.68 19.46 -3.78
CA ALA A 483 -4.03 20.65 -3.21
C ALA A 483 -2.83 20.32 -2.30
N VAL A 484 -2.89 19.21 -1.55
CA VAL A 484 -1.78 18.78 -0.69
C VAL A 484 -0.59 18.22 -1.48
N LEU A 485 -0.80 17.78 -2.72
CA LEU A 485 0.24 17.28 -3.63
C LEU A 485 0.67 18.32 -4.68
N ASP A 486 0.19 19.55 -4.55
CA ASP A 486 0.50 20.63 -5.47
C ASP A 486 2.01 20.94 -5.46
N PRO A 487 2.63 21.32 -6.60
CA PRO A 487 4.05 21.69 -6.66
C PRO A 487 4.46 22.81 -5.69
N SER A 488 3.54 23.68 -5.28
CA SER A 488 3.79 24.72 -4.28
C SER A 488 3.93 24.17 -2.85
N ASN A 489 3.47 22.95 -2.58
CA ASN A 489 3.73 22.24 -1.34
C ASN A 489 4.95 21.31 -1.52
N PRO A 490 6.12 21.62 -0.94
CA PRO A 490 7.33 20.82 -1.17
C PRO A 490 7.21 19.35 -0.72
N GLU A 491 6.47 19.09 0.36
CA GLU A 491 6.21 17.72 0.85
C GLU A 491 5.31 16.95 -0.12
N GLY A 492 4.29 17.63 -0.65
CA GLY A 492 3.38 17.09 -1.66
C GLY A 492 4.07 16.77 -2.98
N ALA A 493 4.89 17.71 -3.48
CA ALA A 493 5.66 17.56 -4.69
C ALA A 493 6.64 16.37 -4.62
N ARG A 494 7.31 16.20 -3.47
CA ARG A 494 8.18 15.05 -3.21
C ARG A 494 7.43 13.73 -3.16
N PHE A 495 6.32 13.69 -2.44
CA PHE A 495 5.50 12.48 -2.39
C PHE A 495 5.04 12.09 -3.79
N ARG A 496 4.56 13.06 -4.58
CA ARG A 496 4.19 12.85 -5.98
C ARG A 496 5.38 12.36 -6.81
N PHE A 497 6.57 12.92 -6.61
CA PHE A 497 7.76 12.46 -7.32
C PHE A 497 8.13 11.02 -6.96
N VAL A 498 8.20 10.68 -5.67
CA VAL A 498 8.53 9.31 -5.23
C VAL A 498 7.49 8.32 -5.75
N VAL A 499 6.21 8.58 -5.54
CA VAL A 499 5.14 7.63 -5.90
C VAL A 499 4.89 7.62 -7.41
N GLY A 500 4.58 8.77 -8.00
CA GLY A 500 4.15 8.89 -9.39
C GLY A 500 5.28 8.85 -10.42
N THR A 501 6.54 9.03 -10.00
CA THR A 501 7.70 8.95 -10.90
C THR A 501 8.64 7.82 -10.52
N VAL A 502 9.29 7.86 -9.35
CA VAL A 502 10.32 6.87 -9.00
C VAL A 502 9.73 5.47 -8.90
N LEU A 503 8.68 5.29 -8.09
CA LEU A 503 8.05 3.99 -7.89
C LEU A 503 7.26 3.55 -9.10
N ALA A 504 6.43 4.42 -9.68
CA ALA A 504 5.59 4.04 -10.82
C ALA A 504 6.40 3.78 -12.11
N ARG A 505 7.47 4.55 -12.36
CA ARG A 505 8.19 4.58 -13.66
C ARG A 505 9.63 4.09 -13.59
N GLY A 506 10.18 3.86 -12.39
CA GLY A 506 11.50 3.28 -12.22
C GLY A 506 11.58 1.86 -12.80
N ILE A 507 12.74 1.51 -13.35
CA ILE A 507 12.95 0.26 -14.07
C ILE A 507 13.84 -0.67 -13.25
N PRO A 508 13.37 -1.90 -12.89
CA PRO A 508 14.20 -2.88 -12.22
C PRO A 508 15.42 -3.28 -13.06
N GLU A 509 16.53 -3.58 -12.39
CA GLU A 509 17.77 -3.99 -13.07
C GLU A 509 17.58 -5.16 -14.06
N PRO A 510 16.91 -6.27 -13.71
CA PRO A 510 16.73 -7.37 -14.66
C PRO A 510 16.01 -6.96 -15.95
N THR A 511 15.04 -6.05 -15.85
CA THR A 511 14.28 -5.54 -17.00
C THR A 511 15.17 -4.71 -17.91
N ARG A 512 15.98 -3.83 -17.32
CA ARG A 512 16.96 -3.03 -18.05
C ARG A 512 17.98 -3.91 -18.76
N ALA A 513 18.58 -4.87 -18.06
CA ALA A 513 19.57 -5.77 -18.61
C ALA A 513 19.02 -6.59 -19.79
N ALA A 514 17.76 -7.06 -19.69
CA ALA A 514 17.10 -7.77 -20.77
C ALA A 514 16.90 -6.88 -22.02
N PHE A 515 16.44 -5.63 -21.83
CA PHE A 515 16.33 -4.66 -22.91
C PHE A 515 17.68 -4.43 -23.60
N GLU A 516 18.75 -4.18 -22.84
CA GLU A 516 20.08 -3.91 -23.38
C GLU A 516 20.60 -5.09 -24.22
N ALA A 517 20.41 -6.32 -23.74
CA ALA A 517 20.80 -7.53 -24.45
C ALA A 517 20.11 -7.64 -25.83
N GLU A 518 18.83 -7.28 -25.90
CA GLU A 518 18.07 -7.31 -27.15
C GLU A 518 18.38 -6.14 -28.07
N ALA A 519 18.35 -4.92 -27.53
CA ALA A 519 18.60 -3.67 -28.24
C ALA A 519 19.95 -3.67 -28.97
N LEU A 520 20.93 -4.39 -28.43
CA LEU A 520 22.31 -4.42 -28.95
C LEU A 520 22.68 -5.74 -29.63
N GLY A 521 21.97 -6.83 -29.35
CA GLY A 521 22.36 -8.19 -29.77
C GLY A 521 21.94 -8.61 -31.18
N GLY A 522 21.00 -7.92 -31.84
CA GLY A 522 20.54 -8.26 -33.20
C GLY A 522 20.75 -7.12 -34.20
N ASP A 523 20.77 -7.40 -35.51
CA ASP A 523 20.84 -6.35 -36.55
C ASP A 523 19.44 -5.85 -36.99
N ASP A 524 18.38 -6.63 -36.74
CA ASP A 524 17.00 -6.40 -37.20
C ASP A 524 15.98 -6.24 -36.05
N VAL A 525 16.30 -5.42 -35.05
CA VAL A 525 15.35 -5.16 -33.95
C VAL A 525 14.38 -4.06 -34.36
N ASP A 526 13.10 -4.39 -34.48
CA ASP A 526 12.02 -3.43 -34.70
C ASP A 526 11.82 -2.57 -33.44
N PRO A 527 12.09 -1.25 -33.48
CA PRO A 527 11.96 -0.38 -32.31
C PRO A 527 10.55 -0.38 -31.72
N ALA A 528 9.50 -0.48 -32.55
CA ALA A 528 8.12 -0.48 -32.06
C ALA A 528 7.82 -1.75 -31.24
N GLN A 529 8.32 -2.92 -31.69
CA GLN A 529 8.18 -4.16 -30.94
C GLN A 529 9.02 -4.17 -29.66
N LEU A 530 10.18 -3.53 -29.67
CA LEU A 530 11.01 -3.40 -28.49
C LEU A 530 10.37 -2.46 -27.46
N ALA A 531 9.86 -1.31 -27.89
CA ALA A 531 9.13 -0.37 -27.04
C ALA A 531 7.87 -0.99 -26.43
N ALA A 532 7.14 -1.80 -27.19
CA ALA A 532 5.97 -2.52 -26.68
C ALA A 532 6.32 -3.57 -25.60
N ARG A 533 7.49 -4.20 -25.68
CA ARG A 533 7.95 -5.19 -24.69
C ARG A 533 8.61 -4.58 -23.46
N TYR A 534 9.24 -3.42 -23.62
CA TYR A 534 9.92 -2.70 -22.55
C TYR A 534 9.34 -1.28 -22.41
N PRO A 535 8.06 -1.14 -22.06
CA PRO A 535 7.43 0.17 -21.94
C PRO A 535 8.10 1.01 -20.86
N GLY A 536 8.39 2.28 -21.16
CA GLY A 536 9.01 3.21 -20.20
C GLY A 536 10.51 3.01 -19.98
N ILE A 537 11.16 2.07 -20.69
CA ILE A 537 12.58 1.74 -20.51
C ILE A 537 13.52 2.93 -20.66
N ALA A 538 13.15 3.93 -21.47
CA ALA A 538 13.92 5.16 -21.61
C ALA A 538 14.11 5.89 -20.25
N ASN A 539 13.18 5.73 -19.32
CA ASN A 539 13.29 6.31 -17.98
C ASN A 539 14.41 5.70 -17.14
N ALA A 540 14.99 4.55 -17.51
CA ALA A 540 16.18 4.02 -16.83
C ALA A 540 17.45 4.85 -17.11
N TYR A 541 17.43 5.74 -18.10
CA TYR A 541 18.57 6.47 -18.62
C TYR A 541 18.38 7.98 -18.48
N ALA A 542 19.48 8.72 -18.29
CA ALA A 542 19.46 10.16 -18.48
C ALA A 542 19.25 10.50 -19.97
N PRO A 543 18.64 11.65 -20.34
CA PRO A 543 18.39 12.02 -21.74
C PRO A 543 19.64 11.88 -22.63
N ALA A 544 20.75 12.47 -22.19
CA ALA A 544 22.02 12.43 -22.92
C ALA A 544 22.61 11.01 -23.03
N GLN A 545 22.31 10.11 -22.10
CA GLN A 545 22.74 8.71 -22.19
C GLN A 545 21.92 7.96 -23.25
N TRP A 546 20.60 8.17 -23.28
CA TRP A 546 19.73 7.58 -24.29
C TRP A 546 20.13 8.03 -25.70
N ASP A 547 20.26 9.35 -25.88
CA ASP A 547 20.58 9.94 -27.17
C ASP A 547 21.88 9.40 -27.74
N ARG A 548 22.90 9.24 -26.88
CA ARG A 548 24.21 8.75 -27.27
C ARG A 548 24.22 7.26 -27.61
N VAL A 549 23.45 6.43 -26.89
CA VAL A 549 23.57 4.96 -26.95
C VAL A 549 22.52 4.34 -27.86
N PHE A 550 21.29 4.86 -27.84
CA PHE A 550 20.15 4.20 -28.45
C PHE A 550 19.50 5.01 -29.58
N ALA A 551 19.52 6.35 -29.53
CA ALA A 551 18.68 7.14 -30.42
C ALA A 551 18.96 6.97 -31.91
N ASP A 552 20.22 6.83 -32.31
CA ASP A 552 20.59 6.61 -33.72
C ASP A 552 19.98 5.33 -34.32
N ARG A 553 19.72 4.33 -33.47
CA ARG A 553 19.25 3.00 -33.88
C ARG A 553 17.76 2.78 -33.58
N LEU A 554 17.32 3.21 -32.41
CA LEU A 554 15.97 2.94 -31.90
C LEU A 554 15.04 4.15 -32.00
N GLY A 555 15.56 5.34 -32.27
CA GLY A 555 14.78 6.57 -32.29
C GLY A 555 14.71 7.28 -30.93
N PRO A 556 13.92 8.37 -30.84
CA PRO A 556 13.86 9.21 -29.65
C PRO A 556 13.30 8.46 -28.43
N GLY A 557 13.77 8.82 -27.24
CA GLY A 557 13.33 8.17 -25.99
C GLY A 557 11.84 8.30 -25.71
N ALA A 558 11.18 9.32 -26.27
CA ALA A 558 9.73 9.50 -26.20
C ALA A 558 8.97 8.30 -26.77
N ASP A 559 9.49 7.66 -27.82
CA ASP A 559 8.89 6.45 -28.44
C ASP A 559 8.97 5.23 -27.50
N PHE A 560 9.84 5.29 -26.49
CA PHE A 560 10.02 4.30 -25.44
C PHE A 560 9.48 4.78 -24.08
N GLY A 561 8.64 5.83 -24.07
CA GLY A 561 7.93 6.29 -22.89
C GLY A 561 8.76 7.17 -21.93
N ALA A 562 9.77 7.87 -22.42
CA ALA A 562 10.50 8.85 -21.63
C ALA A 562 9.59 9.95 -21.07
N VAL A 563 9.81 10.35 -19.82
CA VAL A 563 9.07 11.43 -19.12
C VAL A 563 10.00 12.49 -18.54
N TRP A 564 11.14 12.73 -19.21
CA TRP A 564 12.10 13.75 -18.81
C TRP A 564 11.49 15.15 -18.88
N ALA A 565 12.02 16.09 -18.09
CA ALA A 565 11.72 17.50 -18.29
C ALA A 565 12.45 18.02 -19.54
N ASP A 566 11.79 18.93 -20.27
CA ASP A 566 12.32 19.58 -21.48
C ASP A 566 13.50 20.53 -21.22
#